data_AF-A0A2S9CJF8-F1
#
_entry.id   AF-A0A2S9CJF8-F1
#
_cell.length_a   1.000
_cell.length_b   1.000
_cell.length_c   1.000
_cell.angle_alpha   90.00
_cell.angle_beta   90.00
_cell.angle_gamma   90.00
#
_symmetry.space_group_name_H-M   'P 1'
#
loop_
_entity.id
_entity.type
_entity.pdbx_description
1 polymer ?
#
loop_
_entity_poly.entity_id
_entity_poly.type
_entity_poly.pdbx_seq_one_letter_code
_entity_poly.pdbx_strand_id
1 'polypeptide(L)'
;MITLKTYNRKELEDFISTGDFQQYDFLPITKHRAQSHIQNPKASDEDTLLILAFYEEKLIGYVGCFPDSFIIDRKEIRYAWLSTLYANPEYRKKRPAKALLKKVFEEYEGRIAITEFTKEAEALYNIMGVFEYVFPKEGKRYYFRTDAAKMIPEKKPETQSLKPIFQILDATANGLISIKNLIVSKPNFKYEVLDQIDKESADFINGFSGRRDADEINTFINHPWVLEGEKDEKYLFSSFADTFKYFWIKIFDQDQKIKACLLLQLRDGYLKIPYFFPNGDADEVVRFLNYFIVTHKVKGFTSYQTVLNKEIQQSKGLSPIYERDFTRAYLFHKNLLKLLPDNFNPNYQDGDGDCMMT
;
A
#
# COMPACT_ATOMS: atom_id res chain seq x y z
N MET A 1 24.67 16.30 19.70
CA MET A 1 23.29 16.81 19.51
C MET A 1 22.69 16.09 18.31
N ILE A 2 21.36 15.91 18.21
CA ILE A 2 20.77 15.39 16.97
C ILE A 2 20.60 16.56 16.00
N THR A 3 21.11 16.42 14.79
CA THR A 3 20.90 17.35 13.68
C THR A 3 19.88 16.75 12.72
N LEU A 4 18.90 17.55 12.27
CA LEU A 4 17.88 17.10 11.33
C LEU A 4 18.08 17.80 9.99
N LYS A 5 18.03 17.04 8.89
CA LYS A 5 18.09 17.57 7.52
C LYS A 5 16.83 17.20 6.77
N THR A 6 16.14 18.19 6.22
CA THR A 6 14.95 18.04 5.38
C THR A 6 15.35 18.00 3.90
N TYR A 7 14.52 17.38 3.09
CA TYR A 7 14.65 17.35 1.64
C TYR A 7 13.27 17.59 1.03
N ASN A 8 13.11 18.71 0.34
CA ASN A 8 11.97 18.96 -0.53
C ASN A 8 12.13 18.23 -1.88
N ARG A 9 11.24 18.49 -2.85
CA ARG A 9 11.29 17.81 -4.17
C ARG A 9 12.65 17.94 -4.85
N LYS A 10 13.14 19.17 -5.02
CA LYS A 10 14.40 19.45 -5.72
C LYS A 10 15.60 18.91 -4.95
N GLU A 11 15.62 19.11 -3.64
CA GLU A 11 16.72 18.62 -2.80
C GLU A 11 16.78 17.10 -2.78
N LEU A 12 15.62 16.42 -2.79
CA LEU A 12 15.56 14.95 -2.88
C LEU A 12 16.05 14.46 -4.25
N GLU A 13 15.69 15.14 -5.32
CA GLU A 13 16.16 14.85 -6.69
C GLU A 13 17.69 15.00 -6.79
N ASP A 14 18.24 16.09 -6.27
CA ASP A 14 19.68 16.32 -6.21
C ASP A 14 20.38 15.21 -5.39
N PHE A 15 19.83 14.89 -4.21
CA PHE A 15 20.38 13.88 -3.30
C PHE A 15 20.46 12.47 -3.91
N ILE A 16 19.48 12.06 -4.73
CA ILE A 16 19.53 10.77 -5.42
C ILE A 16 20.38 10.80 -6.69
N SER A 17 20.53 11.98 -7.30
CA SER A 17 21.34 12.17 -8.50
C SER A 17 22.84 12.15 -8.20
N THR A 18 23.27 12.73 -7.07
CA THR A 18 24.68 12.67 -6.63
C THR A 18 25.07 11.28 -6.13
N GLY A 19 24.11 10.50 -5.62
CA GLY A 19 24.37 9.20 -5.02
C GLY A 19 24.82 9.26 -3.56
N ASP A 20 24.84 10.45 -2.95
CA ASP A 20 25.32 10.65 -1.56
C ASP A 20 24.55 9.81 -0.54
N PHE A 21 23.31 9.44 -0.83
CA PHE A 21 22.49 8.59 0.03
C PHE A 21 23.05 7.16 0.20
N GLN A 22 23.93 6.70 -0.71
CA GLN A 22 24.49 5.35 -0.70
C GLN A 22 25.66 5.17 0.27
N GLN A 23 26.25 6.28 0.74
CA GLN A 23 27.42 6.25 1.61
C GLN A 23 27.10 5.83 3.05
N TYR A 24 25.83 5.86 3.45
CA TYR A 24 25.40 5.57 4.82
C TYR A 24 25.32 4.05 5.08
N ASP A 25 25.44 3.68 6.36
CA ASP A 25 25.37 2.29 6.83
C ASP A 25 24.03 1.61 6.49
N PHE A 26 22.95 2.38 6.43
CA PHE A 26 21.64 1.98 5.91
C PHE A 26 21.11 3.05 4.96
N LEU A 27 20.31 2.61 3.98
CA LEU A 27 19.71 3.52 3.01
C LEU A 27 18.51 4.23 3.62
N PRO A 28 18.46 5.58 3.57
CA PRO A 28 17.27 6.32 4.00
C PRO A 28 16.13 6.23 2.99
N ILE A 29 16.44 6.00 1.72
CA ILE A 29 15.47 5.87 0.62
C ILE A 29 16.12 5.13 -0.56
N THR A 30 15.32 4.43 -1.36
CA THR A 30 15.76 3.86 -2.66
C THR A 30 15.54 4.86 -3.78
N LYS A 31 16.26 4.70 -4.91
CA LYS A 31 16.09 5.60 -6.07
C LYS A 31 14.65 5.64 -6.60
N HIS A 32 14.04 4.48 -6.82
CA HIS A 32 12.67 4.39 -7.35
C HIS A 32 11.63 4.95 -6.37
N ARG A 33 11.82 4.77 -5.06
CA ARG A 33 10.93 5.36 -4.06
C ARG A 33 11.08 6.88 -4.02
N ALA A 34 12.31 7.39 -4.07
CA ALA A 34 12.52 8.84 -4.16
C ALA A 34 11.88 9.44 -5.42
N GLN A 35 12.04 8.78 -6.58
CA GLN A 35 11.35 9.16 -7.81
C GLN A 35 9.83 9.18 -7.64
N SER A 36 9.25 8.19 -6.97
CA SER A 36 7.82 8.17 -6.68
C SER A 36 7.36 9.35 -5.80
N HIS A 37 8.14 9.71 -4.77
CA HIS A 37 7.84 10.91 -3.96
C HIS A 37 7.95 12.20 -4.80
N ILE A 38 8.95 12.31 -5.67
CA ILE A 38 9.16 13.46 -6.56
C ILE A 38 8.01 13.61 -7.55
N GLN A 39 7.58 12.51 -8.17
CA GLN A 39 6.53 12.46 -9.18
C GLN A 39 5.10 12.52 -8.60
N ASN A 40 4.94 12.51 -7.28
CA ASN A 40 3.64 12.64 -6.65
C ASN A 40 2.97 13.97 -7.06
N PRO A 41 1.83 13.96 -7.78
CA PRO A 41 1.19 15.17 -8.27
C PRO A 41 0.65 16.06 -7.13
N LYS A 42 0.44 15.50 -5.94
CA LYS A 42 0.00 16.26 -4.75
C LYS A 42 1.16 16.88 -3.97
N ALA A 43 2.40 16.52 -4.25
CA ALA A 43 3.56 17.17 -3.66
C ALA A 43 3.77 18.57 -4.27
N SER A 44 3.96 19.58 -3.42
CA SER A 44 4.47 20.89 -3.82
C SER A 44 6.00 20.89 -3.82
N ASP A 45 6.61 21.88 -4.47
CA ASP A 45 8.08 22.01 -4.47
C ASP A 45 8.64 22.33 -3.07
N GLU A 46 7.81 22.85 -2.16
CA GLU A 46 8.16 23.20 -0.79
C GLU A 46 7.87 22.07 0.21
N ASP A 47 7.13 21.04 -0.18
CA ASP A 47 6.79 19.96 0.73
C ASP A 47 8.05 19.16 1.09
N THR A 48 8.35 19.04 2.38
CA THR A 48 9.39 18.14 2.86
C THR A 48 8.99 16.69 2.62
N LEU A 49 9.76 15.96 1.79
CA LEU A 49 9.50 14.58 1.38
C LEU A 49 10.29 13.55 2.20
N LEU A 50 11.46 13.95 2.72
CA LEU A 50 12.33 13.10 3.52
C LEU A 50 13.01 13.92 4.61
N ILE A 51 13.12 13.37 5.81
CA ILE A 51 13.89 13.97 6.91
C ILE A 51 14.86 12.94 7.44
N LEU A 52 16.12 13.33 7.55
CA LEU A 52 17.21 12.52 8.08
C LEU A 52 17.63 13.03 9.46
N ALA A 53 17.95 12.12 10.37
CA ALA A 53 18.51 12.43 11.67
C ALA A 53 19.97 12.00 11.75
N PHE A 54 20.83 12.92 12.16
CA PHE A 54 22.26 12.71 12.32
C PHE A 54 22.71 12.88 13.78
N TYR A 55 23.70 12.11 14.19
CA TYR A 55 24.41 12.30 15.45
C TYR A 55 25.90 12.05 15.22
N GLU A 56 26.74 13.06 15.49
CA GLU A 56 28.19 12.99 15.21
C GLU A 56 28.45 12.56 13.75
N GLU A 57 27.76 13.22 12.81
CA GLU A 57 27.81 12.98 11.35
C GLU A 57 27.28 11.60 10.88
N LYS A 58 26.95 10.69 11.79
CA LYS A 58 26.34 9.41 11.45
C LYS A 58 24.84 9.54 11.24
N LEU A 59 24.31 8.90 10.20
CA LEU A 59 22.88 8.75 10.00
C LEU A 59 22.31 7.80 11.05
N ILE A 60 21.35 8.26 11.86
CA ILE A 60 20.78 7.50 12.97
C ILE A 60 19.26 7.31 12.88
N GLY A 61 18.63 7.82 11.81
CA GLY A 61 17.22 7.60 11.53
C GLY A 61 16.74 8.43 10.35
N TYR A 62 15.54 8.10 9.87
CA TYR A 62 14.86 8.84 8.81
C TYR A 62 13.35 8.67 8.92
N VAL A 63 12.64 9.58 8.26
CA VAL A 63 11.18 9.54 8.11
C VAL A 63 10.83 10.08 6.73
N GLY A 64 9.96 9.36 6.03
CA GLY A 64 9.46 9.74 4.72
C GLY A 64 8.07 10.34 4.84
N CYS A 65 7.85 11.47 4.17
CA CYS A 65 6.57 12.16 4.12
C CYS A 65 6.03 12.07 2.69
N PHE A 66 4.81 11.60 2.56
CA PHE A 66 4.15 11.47 1.26
C PHE A 66 2.94 12.42 1.21
N PRO A 67 3.09 13.58 0.55
CA PRO A 67 2.04 14.61 0.52
C PRO A 67 0.74 14.12 -0.10
N ASP A 68 -0.37 14.64 0.42
CA ASP A 68 -1.71 14.40 -0.08
C ASP A 68 -2.63 15.57 0.33
N SER A 69 -3.86 15.59 -0.15
CA SER A 69 -4.80 16.64 0.19
C SER A 69 -6.26 16.18 0.16
N PHE A 70 -7.09 16.91 0.89
CA PHE A 70 -8.54 16.82 0.78
C PHE A 70 -9.07 18.06 0.08
N ILE A 71 -10.04 17.87 -0.80
CA ILE A 71 -10.87 18.97 -1.28
C ILE A 71 -12.20 18.93 -0.51
N ILE A 72 -12.40 19.92 0.36
CA ILE A 72 -13.61 20.08 1.17
C ILE A 72 -14.16 21.47 0.91
N ASP A 73 -15.42 21.58 0.49
CA ASP A 73 -16.06 22.87 0.18
C ASP A 73 -15.22 23.76 -0.75
N ARG A 74 -14.61 23.14 -1.78
CA ARG A 74 -13.68 23.77 -2.74
C ARG A 74 -12.39 24.33 -2.13
N LYS A 75 -12.08 24.00 -0.88
CA LYS A 75 -10.82 24.34 -0.23
C LYS A 75 -9.93 23.11 -0.15
N GLU A 76 -8.66 23.31 -0.47
CA GLU A 76 -7.65 22.28 -0.30
C GLU A 76 -7.12 22.28 1.13
N ILE A 77 -7.13 21.10 1.76
CA ILE A 77 -6.47 20.84 3.04
C ILE A 77 -5.33 19.88 2.76
N ARG A 78 -4.11 20.42 2.71
CA ARG A 78 -2.87 19.66 2.52
C ARG A 78 -2.46 18.95 3.81
N TYR A 79 -1.97 17.72 3.67
CA TYR A 79 -1.43 16.90 4.75
C TYR A 79 -0.36 15.95 4.20
N ALA A 80 0.30 15.17 5.06
CA ALA A 80 1.18 14.09 4.61
C ALA A 80 0.86 12.77 5.28
N TRP A 81 1.05 11.71 4.50
CA TRP A 81 1.16 10.34 5.00
C TRP A 81 2.58 10.09 5.52
N LEU A 82 2.67 9.56 6.75
CA LEU A 82 3.93 9.15 7.33
C LEU A 82 4.35 7.78 6.77
N SER A 83 5.02 7.81 5.62
CA SER A 83 5.29 6.63 4.78
C SER A 83 6.41 5.69 5.26
N THR A 84 7.36 6.22 6.04
CA THR A 84 8.40 5.44 6.72
C THR A 84 8.75 6.12 8.03
N LEU A 85 9.17 5.36 9.03
CA LEU A 85 9.82 5.87 10.22
C LEU A 85 10.83 4.85 10.72
N TYR A 86 12.10 5.20 10.67
CA TYR A 86 13.17 4.37 11.20
C TYR A 86 14.08 5.14 12.15
N ALA A 87 14.50 4.45 13.20
CA ALA A 87 15.47 4.93 14.18
C ALA A 87 16.44 3.80 14.50
N ASN A 88 17.74 4.06 14.36
CA ASN A 88 18.77 3.09 14.69
C ASN A 88 18.68 2.69 16.18
N PRO A 89 18.52 1.38 16.49
CA PRO A 89 18.40 0.89 17.85
C PRO A 89 19.54 1.29 18.79
N GLU A 90 20.77 1.42 18.28
CA GLU A 90 21.95 1.83 19.07
C GLU A 90 21.79 3.24 19.65
N TYR A 91 21.03 4.10 18.97
CA TYR A 91 20.81 5.49 19.36
C TYR A 91 19.47 5.71 20.06
N ARG A 92 18.76 4.64 20.47
CA ARG A 92 17.42 4.72 21.08
C ARG A 92 17.37 5.68 22.28
N LYS A 93 18.41 5.69 23.12
CA LYS A 93 18.51 6.59 24.30
C LYS A 93 18.54 8.08 23.92
N LYS A 94 18.99 8.42 22.70
CA LYS A 94 18.99 9.79 22.15
C LYS A 94 17.63 10.20 21.58
N ARG A 95 16.69 9.25 21.44
CA ARG A 95 15.31 9.44 20.97
C ARG A 95 15.18 10.02 19.54
N PRO A 96 15.91 9.51 18.52
CA PRO A 96 15.83 10.00 17.15
C PRO A 96 14.41 9.96 16.56
N ALA A 97 13.64 8.88 16.80
CA ALA A 97 12.26 8.78 16.31
C ALA A 97 11.37 9.93 16.82
N LYS A 98 11.55 10.36 18.08
CA LYS A 98 10.81 11.49 18.65
C LYS A 98 11.25 12.82 18.02
N ALA A 99 12.54 12.98 17.72
CA ALA A 99 13.06 14.18 17.04
C ALA A 99 12.51 14.28 15.60
N LEU A 100 12.54 13.17 14.86
CA LEU A 100 11.98 13.06 13.52
C LEU A 100 10.48 13.40 13.50
N LEU A 101 9.68 12.78 14.37
CA LEU A 101 8.24 13.07 14.44
C LEU A 101 7.93 14.52 14.79
N LYS A 102 8.66 15.11 15.74
CA LYS A 102 8.50 16.54 16.06
C LYS A 102 8.77 17.42 14.84
N LYS A 103 9.84 17.13 14.09
CA LYS A 103 10.15 17.87 12.88
C LYS A 103 9.06 17.70 11.82
N VAL A 104 8.53 16.50 11.62
CA VAL A 104 7.36 16.29 10.73
C VAL A 104 6.17 17.16 11.16
N PHE A 105 5.91 17.27 12.47
CA PHE A 105 4.81 18.11 12.96
C PHE A 105 5.06 19.60 12.73
N GLU A 106 6.31 20.05 12.76
CA GLU A 106 6.69 21.41 12.42
C GLU A 106 6.50 21.66 10.91
N GLU A 107 7.04 20.78 10.06
CA GLU A 107 6.98 20.90 8.59
C GLU A 107 5.55 20.90 8.03
N TYR A 108 4.65 20.13 8.63
CA TYR A 108 3.26 20.00 8.17
C TYR A 108 2.25 20.64 9.12
N GLU A 109 2.69 21.42 10.12
CA GLU A 109 1.83 22.05 11.13
C GLU A 109 0.90 21.04 11.87
N GLY A 110 1.34 19.79 11.99
CA GLY A 110 0.55 18.69 12.54
C GLY A 110 -0.57 18.21 11.62
N ARG A 111 -0.50 18.44 10.30
CA ARG A 111 -1.42 17.90 9.31
C ARG A 111 -0.88 16.56 8.80
N ILE A 112 -1.00 15.52 9.62
CA ILE A 112 -0.39 14.21 9.38
C ILE A 112 -1.42 13.08 9.51
N ALA A 113 -1.32 12.10 8.61
CA ALA A 113 -2.04 10.84 8.65
C ALA A 113 -1.06 9.66 8.63
N ILE A 114 -1.44 8.53 9.24
CA ILE A 114 -0.62 7.32 9.32
C ILE A 114 -1.51 6.10 9.11
N THR A 115 -1.03 5.13 8.33
CA THR A 115 -1.60 3.78 8.24
C THR A 115 -0.49 2.72 8.15
N GLU A 116 -0.84 1.43 8.09
CA GLU A 116 0.08 0.29 7.88
C GLU A 116 1.34 0.30 8.78
N PHE A 117 1.17 0.65 10.06
CA PHE A 117 2.27 0.77 11.03
C PHE A 117 2.48 -0.50 11.87
N THR A 118 3.70 -0.69 12.38
CA THR A 118 4.03 -1.78 13.31
C THR A 118 3.53 -1.47 14.73
N LYS A 119 3.44 -2.50 15.59
CA LYS A 119 3.09 -2.33 17.01
C LYS A 119 4.07 -1.44 17.76
N GLU A 120 5.35 -1.49 17.38
CA GLU A 120 6.40 -0.66 17.96
C GLU A 120 6.20 0.82 17.60
N ALA A 121 5.84 1.11 16.35
CA ALA A 121 5.52 2.46 15.91
C ALA A 121 4.21 2.98 16.54
N GLU A 122 3.20 2.12 16.63
CA GLU A 122 1.93 2.40 17.32
C GLU A 122 2.15 2.86 18.76
N ALA A 123 2.98 2.13 19.52
CA ALA A 123 3.31 2.49 20.89
C ALA A 123 3.94 3.90 20.98
N LEU A 124 4.81 4.25 20.04
CA LEU A 124 5.39 5.60 19.96
C LEU A 124 4.30 6.65 19.67
N TYR A 125 3.42 6.42 18.71
CA TYR A 125 2.34 7.37 18.36
C TYR A 125 1.40 7.60 19.54
N ASN A 126 1.05 6.54 20.27
CA ASN A 126 0.24 6.62 21.48
C ASN A 126 0.94 7.42 22.59
N ILE A 127 2.24 7.23 22.80
CA ILE A 127 3.04 8.02 23.75
C ILE A 127 3.10 9.50 23.35
N MET A 128 3.07 9.83 22.06
CA MET A 128 3.06 11.22 21.61
C MET A 128 1.74 11.93 21.97
N GLY A 129 0.62 11.21 22.12
CA GLY A 129 -0.65 11.74 22.63
C GLY A 129 -1.37 12.74 21.71
N VAL A 130 -0.91 12.87 20.47
CA VAL A 130 -1.40 13.85 19.48
C VAL A 130 -2.15 13.23 18.30
N PHE A 131 -2.26 11.91 18.25
CA PHE A 131 -3.01 11.17 17.23
C PHE A 131 -4.30 10.61 17.80
N GLU A 132 -5.30 10.48 16.94
CA GLU A 132 -6.57 9.80 17.22
C GLU A 132 -6.78 8.68 16.19
N TYR A 133 -7.32 7.55 16.64
CA TYR A 133 -7.76 6.49 15.75
C TYR A 133 -9.06 6.92 15.08
N VAL A 134 -9.04 7.00 13.76
CA VAL A 134 -10.18 7.47 12.96
C VAL A 134 -10.35 6.60 11.72
N PHE A 135 -11.55 6.59 11.17
CA PHE A 135 -11.86 5.98 9.86
C PHE A 135 -11.33 4.54 9.67
N PRO A 136 -11.51 3.62 10.65
CA PRO A 136 -11.04 2.25 10.46
C PRO A 136 -11.74 1.62 9.25
N LYS A 137 -10.98 0.86 8.45
CA LYS A 137 -11.55 0.08 7.35
C LYS A 137 -11.61 -1.39 7.74
N GLU A 138 -12.81 -1.94 7.73
CA GLU A 138 -13.04 -3.37 7.85
C GLU A 138 -12.81 -4.06 6.51
N GLY A 139 -12.13 -5.20 6.56
CA GLY A 139 -11.75 -5.97 5.38
C GLY A 139 -11.68 -7.46 5.67
N LYS A 140 -11.36 -8.20 4.61
CA LYS A 140 -11.24 -9.65 4.62
C LYS A 140 -9.92 -10.05 4.01
N ARG A 141 -9.32 -11.11 4.56
CA ARG A 141 -8.22 -11.83 3.93
C ARG A 141 -8.63 -13.25 3.63
N TYR A 142 -8.56 -13.61 2.35
CA TYR A 142 -8.86 -14.92 1.81
C TYR A 142 -7.56 -15.62 1.45
N TYR A 143 -7.48 -16.93 1.70
CA TYR A 143 -6.34 -17.76 1.34
C TYR A 143 -6.81 -18.85 0.38
N PHE A 144 -6.05 -19.07 -0.69
CA PHE A 144 -6.38 -20.03 -1.75
C PHE A 144 -5.33 -21.11 -1.91
N ARG A 145 -4.10 -20.87 -1.43
CA ARG A 145 -2.99 -21.82 -1.49
C ARG A 145 -2.25 -21.80 -0.16
N THR A 146 -1.58 -22.90 0.15
CA THR A 146 -0.69 -22.95 1.31
C THR A 146 0.66 -22.33 0.93
N ASP A 147 1.29 -21.66 1.90
CA ASP A 147 2.61 -21.04 1.77
C ASP A 147 3.39 -21.20 3.10
N ALA A 148 3.30 -22.39 3.69
CA ALA A 148 3.91 -22.71 4.97
C ALA A 148 5.43 -22.50 4.97
N ALA A 149 6.09 -22.79 3.84
CA ALA A 149 7.53 -22.65 3.66
C ALA A 149 8.02 -21.20 3.73
N LYS A 150 7.13 -20.22 3.46
CA LYS A 150 7.40 -18.78 3.64
C LYS A 150 6.89 -18.32 5.01
N MET A 151 5.61 -18.55 5.29
CA MET A 151 4.93 -17.96 6.45
C MET A 151 5.42 -18.47 7.81
N ILE A 152 5.79 -19.75 7.93
CA ILE A 152 6.19 -20.33 9.23
C ILE A 152 7.58 -19.84 9.64
N PRO A 153 8.63 -19.93 8.79
CA PRO A 153 9.95 -19.43 9.16
C PRO A 153 10.00 -17.92 9.40
N GLU A 154 9.23 -17.12 8.65
CA GLU A 154 9.11 -15.66 8.88
C GLU A 154 8.57 -15.33 10.28
N LYS A 155 7.61 -16.12 10.78
CA LYS A 155 7.02 -15.91 12.11
C LYS A 155 7.80 -16.60 13.23
N LYS A 156 8.51 -17.68 12.91
CA LYS A 156 9.28 -18.50 13.86
C LYS A 156 10.64 -18.83 13.23
N PRO A 157 11.62 -17.91 13.33
CA PRO A 157 12.93 -18.06 12.68
C PRO A 157 13.68 -19.35 13.06
N GLU A 158 13.43 -19.91 14.25
CA GLU A 158 13.98 -21.19 14.71
C GLU A 158 13.62 -22.37 13.77
N THR A 159 12.56 -22.25 12.98
CA THR A 159 12.09 -23.29 12.05
C THR A 159 12.71 -23.21 10.65
N GLN A 160 13.68 -22.30 10.43
CA GLN A 160 14.31 -22.08 9.12
C GLN A 160 14.92 -23.37 8.52
N SER A 161 15.49 -24.25 9.36
CA SER A 161 16.06 -25.53 8.92
C SER A 161 15.01 -26.53 8.41
N LEU A 162 13.74 -26.38 8.83
CA LEU A 162 12.62 -27.24 8.42
C LEU A 162 11.95 -26.76 7.12
N LYS A 163 12.43 -25.66 6.53
CA LYS A 163 11.89 -25.10 5.27
C LYS A 163 11.71 -26.14 4.16
N PRO A 164 12.64 -27.10 3.90
CA PRO A 164 12.43 -28.13 2.89
C PRO A 164 11.21 -29.02 3.14
N ILE A 165 10.90 -29.33 4.40
CA ILE A 165 9.72 -30.12 4.77
C ILE A 165 8.45 -29.34 4.44
N PHE A 166 8.42 -28.05 4.81
CA PHE A 166 7.28 -27.18 4.48
C PHE A 166 7.07 -27.02 2.98
N GLN A 167 8.15 -27.01 2.18
CA GLN A 167 8.03 -26.97 0.71
C GLN A 167 7.34 -28.23 0.16
N ILE A 168 7.65 -29.41 0.68
CA ILE A 168 6.98 -30.66 0.28
C ILE A 168 5.50 -30.65 0.66
N LEU A 169 5.19 -30.18 1.88
CA LEU A 169 3.81 -30.05 2.35
C LEU A 169 3.02 -29.07 1.47
N ASP A 170 3.62 -27.92 1.15
CA ASP A 170 3.02 -26.94 0.27
C ASP A 170 2.79 -27.50 -1.13
N ALA A 171 3.77 -28.19 -1.71
CA ALA A 171 3.63 -28.81 -3.03
C ALA A 171 2.47 -29.81 -3.07
N THR A 172 2.36 -30.66 -2.04
CA THR A 172 1.31 -31.68 -1.92
C THR A 172 -0.06 -31.04 -1.78
N ALA A 173 -0.23 -30.13 -0.80
CA ALA A 173 -1.51 -29.47 -0.55
C ALA A 173 -1.96 -28.65 -1.78
N ASN A 174 -1.02 -27.90 -2.37
CA ASN A 174 -1.32 -27.08 -3.53
C ASN A 174 -1.59 -27.90 -4.80
N GLY A 175 -1.05 -29.12 -4.90
CA GLY A 175 -1.41 -30.08 -5.95
C GLY A 175 -2.89 -30.46 -5.87
N LEU A 176 -3.36 -30.85 -4.68
CA LEU A 176 -4.77 -31.19 -4.43
C LEU A 176 -5.70 -30.00 -4.70
N ILE A 177 -5.33 -28.80 -4.24
CA ILE A 177 -6.09 -27.58 -4.52
C ILE A 177 -6.16 -27.31 -6.02
N SER A 178 -5.07 -27.53 -6.76
CA SER A 178 -5.03 -27.27 -8.20
C SER A 178 -5.96 -28.21 -8.99
N ILE A 179 -6.22 -29.43 -8.50
CA ILE A 179 -7.21 -30.35 -9.09
C ILE A 179 -8.63 -29.77 -8.98
N LYS A 180 -9.01 -29.26 -7.80
CA LYS A 180 -10.31 -28.58 -7.61
C LYS A 180 -10.47 -27.40 -8.57
N ASN A 181 -9.39 -26.70 -8.86
CA ASN A 181 -9.40 -25.50 -9.70
C ASN A 181 -9.50 -25.79 -11.21
N LEU A 182 -9.39 -27.06 -11.66
CA LEU A 182 -9.55 -27.42 -13.08
C LEU A 182 -10.93 -27.10 -13.66
N ILE A 183 -11.93 -26.96 -12.78
CA ILE A 183 -13.32 -26.67 -13.17
C ILE A 183 -13.51 -25.16 -13.45
N VAL A 184 -12.57 -24.31 -13.03
CA VAL A 184 -12.65 -22.86 -13.24
C VAL A 184 -12.38 -22.53 -14.70
N SER A 185 -13.41 -22.05 -15.40
CA SER A 185 -13.33 -21.64 -16.79
C SER A 185 -13.08 -20.13 -16.93
N LYS A 186 -12.57 -19.74 -18.11
CA LYS A 186 -12.51 -18.33 -18.50
C LYS A 186 -13.93 -17.76 -18.51
N PRO A 187 -14.16 -16.56 -17.94
CA PRO A 187 -15.47 -15.94 -17.96
C PRO A 187 -15.98 -15.75 -19.39
N ASN A 188 -17.30 -15.91 -19.57
CA ASN A 188 -17.99 -15.81 -20.86
C ASN A 188 -18.44 -14.38 -21.21
N PHE A 189 -18.20 -13.41 -20.34
CA PHE A 189 -18.41 -11.99 -20.59
C PHE A 189 -17.12 -11.32 -21.05
N LYS A 190 -17.24 -10.14 -21.67
CA LYS A 190 -16.09 -9.36 -22.14
C LYS A 190 -15.39 -8.69 -20.96
N TYR A 191 -14.08 -8.79 -20.94
CA TYR A 191 -13.20 -8.04 -20.07
C TYR A 191 -11.90 -7.70 -20.79
N GLU A 192 -11.22 -6.66 -20.33
CA GLU A 192 -9.89 -6.25 -20.79
C GLU A 192 -8.93 -6.17 -19.61
N VAL A 193 -7.67 -6.51 -19.85
CA VAL A 193 -6.57 -6.42 -18.89
C VAL A 193 -5.52 -5.51 -19.50
N LEU A 194 -5.28 -4.37 -18.86
CA LEU A 194 -4.37 -3.33 -19.27
C LEU A 194 -3.31 -3.11 -18.18
N ASP A 195 -2.18 -2.53 -18.54
CA ASP A 195 -1.13 -2.20 -17.56
C ASP A 195 -1.40 -0.86 -16.86
N GLN A 196 -2.25 -0.01 -17.43
CA GLN A 196 -2.59 1.33 -16.92
C GLN A 196 -4.03 1.72 -17.29
N ILE A 197 -4.52 2.79 -16.67
CA ILE A 197 -5.84 3.38 -16.94
C ILE A 197 -5.80 4.07 -18.31
N ASP A 198 -6.69 3.66 -19.21
CA ASP A 198 -6.91 4.31 -20.50
C ASP A 198 -7.97 5.41 -20.44
N LYS A 199 -8.17 6.13 -21.55
CA LYS A 199 -9.13 7.25 -21.60
C LYS A 199 -10.57 6.81 -21.31
N GLU A 200 -11.00 5.67 -21.86
CA GLU A 200 -12.36 5.15 -21.64
C GLU A 200 -12.60 4.85 -20.15
N SER A 201 -11.60 4.26 -19.50
CA SER A 201 -11.60 4.00 -18.06
C SER A 201 -11.60 5.29 -17.26
N ALA A 202 -10.79 6.28 -17.65
CA ALA A 202 -10.74 7.58 -17.00
C ALA A 202 -12.11 8.27 -17.04
N ASP A 203 -12.75 8.30 -18.20
CA ASP A 203 -14.10 8.84 -18.38
C ASP A 203 -15.14 8.12 -17.51
N PHE A 204 -15.04 6.79 -17.39
CA PHE A 204 -15.90 5.98 -16.52
C PHE A 204 -15.69 6.29 -15.03
N ILE A 205 -14.44 6.30 -14.55
CA ILE A 205 -14.15 6.49 -13.11
C ILE A 205 -14.40 7.94 -12.65
N ASN A 206 -14.37 8.92 -13.55
CA ASN A 206 -14.73 10.31 -13.26
C ASN A 206 -16.19 10.46 -12.78
N GLY A 207 -17.05 9.48 -13.06
CA GLY A 207 -18.41 9.44 -12.53
C GLY A 207 -18.51 9.04 -11.04
N PHE A 208 -17.42 8.56 -10.44
CA PHE A 208 -17.39 8.11 -9.05
C PHE A 208 -16.86 9.20 -8.14
N SER A 209 -17.44 9.29 -6.94
CA SER A 209 -16.85 10.08 -5.85
C SER A 209 -15.59 9.38 -5.35
N GLY A 210 -14.43 9.96 -5.64
CA GLY A 210 -13.13 9.40 -5.28
C GLY A 210 -12.09 10.51 -5.12
N ARG A 211 -11.00 10.20 -4.43
CA ARG A 211 -9.94 11.17 -4.09
C ARG A 211 -8.75 11.15 -5.04
N ARG A 212 -8.70 10.15 -5.92
CA ARG A 212 -7.67 9.99 -6.92
C ARG A 212 -8.30 9.83 -8.28
N ASP A 213 -7.86 10.66 -9.21
CA ASP A 213 -8.21 10.54 -10.61
C ASP A 213 -7.32 9.49 -11.32
N ALA A 214 -7.57 9.32 -12.63
CA ALA A 214 -6.81 8.40 -13.46
C ALA A 214 -5.31 8.73 -13.52
N ASP A 215 -4.94 10.02 -13.53
CA ASP A 215 -3.56 10.46 -13.68
C ASP A 215 -2.77 10.20 -12.40
N GLU A 216 -3.37 10.44 -11.23
CA GLU A 216 -2.82 10.06 -9.94
C GLU A 216 -2.57 8.56 -9.86
N ILE A 217 -3.55 7.73 -10.22
CA ILE A 217 -3.42 6.27 -10.14
C ILE A 217 -2.36 5.77 -11.12
N ASN A 218 -2.33 6.28 -12.36
CA ASN A 218 -1.31 5.94 -13.35
C ASN A 218 0.10 6.35 -12.89
N THR A 219 0.23 7.48 -12.20
CA THR A 219 1.52 7.90 -11.62
C THR A 219 2.07 6.83 -10.67
N PHE A 220 1.23 6.26 -9.80
CA PHE A 220 1.68 5.22 -8.86
C PHE A 220 1.94 3.86 -9.51
N ILE A 221 1.21 3.55 -10.58
CA ILE A 221 1.50 2.36 -11.41
C ILE A 221 2.89 2.50 -12.05
N ASN A 222 3.20 3.69 -12.58
CA ASN A 222 4.46 3.97 -13.27
C ASN A 222 5.66 4.22 -12.32
N HIS A 223 5.38 4.61 -11.08
CA HIS A 223 6.39 4.88 -10.05
C HIS A 223 6.10 4.12 -8.73
N PRO A 224 6.13 2.78 -8.74
CA PRO A 224 5.89 1.99 -7.54
C PRO A 224 7.06 2.07 -6.55
N TRP A 225 6.77 1.80 -5.27
CA TRP A 225 7.82 1.70 -4.25
C TRP A 225 8.45 0.30 -4.15
N VAL A 226 7.85 -0.68 -4.82
CA VAL A 226 8.35 -2.05 -4.88
C VAL A 226 8.55 -2.43 -6.34
N LEU A 227 9.73 -2.91 -6.68
CA LEU A 227 10.07 -3.42 -8.01
C LEU A 227 10.31 -4.93 -7.98
N GLU A 228 10.24 -5.58 -9.14
CA GLU A 228 10.71 -6.96 -9.28
C GLU A 228 12.25 -6.97 -9.20
N GLY A 229 12.82 -7.80 -8.32
CA GLY A 229 14.26 -7.91 -8.17
C GLY A 229 14.72 -8.40 -6.79
N GLU A 230 16.02 -8.33 -6.57
CA GLU A 230 16.62 -8.70 -5.30
C GLU A 230 16.56 -7.55 -4.29
N LYS A 231 16.29 -7.89 -3.03
CA LYS A 231 16.21 -6.92 -1.95
C LYS A 231 17.58 -6.28 -1.70
N ASP A 232 17.61 -4.96 -1.63
CA ASP A 232 18.74 -4.23 -1.07
C ASP A 232 18.71 -4.33 0.46
N GLU A 233 19.62 -5.09 1.06
CA GLU A 233 19.67 -5.30 2.51
C GLU A 233 20.01 -4.04 3.31
N LYS A 234 20.54 -2.99 2.66
CA LYS A 234 20.75 -1.70 3.34
C LYS A 234 19.45 -0.93 3.50
N TYR A 235 18.41 -1.20 2.71
CA TYR A 235 17.11 -0.56 2.87
C TYR A 235 16.19 -1.39 3.77
N LEU A 236 15.62 -0.73 4.77
CA LEU A 236 14.96 -1.39 5.91
C LEU A 236 13.45 -1.58 5.72
N PHE A 237 12.90 -1.07 4.61
CA PHE A 237 11.51 -1.25 4.21
C PHE A 237 11.44 -2.08 2.91
N SER A 238 10.22 -2.48 2.53
CA SER A 238 10.01 -3.15 1.25
C SER A 238 10.42 -2.22 0.09
N SER A 239 11.25 -2.75 -0.81
CA SER A 239 11.67 -2.08 -2.06
C SER A 239 11.73 -3.02 -3.25
N PHE A 240 11.86 -4.32 -2.99
CA PHE A 240 11.83 -5.36 -4.02
C PHE A 240 10.97 -6.55 -3.59
N ALA A 241 10.49 -7.29 -4.58
CA ALA A 241 9.75 -8.53 -4.44
C ALA A 241 10.10 -9.49 -5.60
N ASP A 242 9.83 -10.78 -5.44
CA ASP A 242 10.04 -11.76 -6.52
C ASP A 242 9.10 -11.48 -7.68
N THR A 243 7.87 -11.05 -7.36
CA THR A 243 6.87 -10.62 -8.33
C THR A 243 6.13 -9.40 -7.81
N PHE A 244 5.93 -8.40 -8.66
CA PHE A 244 5.19 -7.18 -8.33
C PHE A 244 4.59 -6.59 -9.60
N LYS A 245 3.26 -6.69 -9.75
CA LYS A 245 2.55 -6.23 -10.95
C LYS A 245 1.22 -5.57 -10.63
N TYR A 246 0.90 -4.55 -11.40
CA TYR A 246 -0.44 -3.98 -11.46
C TYR A 246 -1.18 -4.51 -12.67
N PHE A 247 -2.49 -4.67 -12.54
CA PHE A 247 -3.39 -4.99 -13.65
C PHE A 247 -4.61 -4.09 -13.55
N TRP A 248 -4.82 -3.27 -14.56
CA TRP A 248 -6.05 -2.50 -14.72
C TRP A 248 -7.07 -3.34 -15.49
N ILE A 249 -8.22 -3.60 -14.88
CA ILE A 249 -9.24 -4.49 -15.42
C ILE A 249 -10.47 -3.68 -15.76
N LYS A 250 -10.97 -3.86 -17.00
CA LYS A 250 -12.32 -3.43 -17.40
C LYS A 250 -13.23 -4.65 -17.54
N ILE A 251 -14.43 -4.57 -16.98
CA ILE A 251 -15.50 -5.56 -17.18
C ILE A 251 -16.67 -4.86 -17.87
N PHE A 252 -17.21 -5.49 -18.90
CA PHE A 252 -18.27 -4.92 -19.74
C PHE A 252 -19.60 -5.65 -19.55
N ASP A 253 -20.70 -4.94 -19.67
CA ASP A 253 -22.04 -5.50 -19.74
C ASP A 253 -22.36 -6.08 -21.14
N GLN A 254 -23.60 -6.54 -21.31
CA GLN A 254 -24.09 -7.11 -22.58
C GLN A 254 -24.15 -6.08 -23.71
N ASP A 255 -24.31 -4.79 -23.38
CA ASP A 255 -24.37 -3.66 -24.32
C ASP A 255 -22.98 -3.08 -24.63
N GLN A 256 -21.90 -3.77 -24.24
CA GLN A 256 -20.51 -3.34 -24.42
C GLN A 256 -20.14 -2.07 -23.65
N LYS A 257 -20.88 -1.69 -22.61
CA LYS A 257 -20.53 -0.57 -21.73
C LYS A 257 -19.71 -1.07 -20.55
N ILE A 258 -18.80 -0.24 -20.04
CA ILE A 258 -18.05 -0.56 -18.83
C ILE A 258 -19.03 -0.69 -17.67
N LYS A 259 -19.04 -1.86 -17.03
CA LYS A 259 -19.78 -2.17 -15.81
C LYS A 259 -18.90 -2.04 -14.57
N ALA A 260 -17.62 -2.38 -14.67
CA ALA A 260 -16.69 -2.18 -13.56
C ALA A 260 -15.26 -1.94 -14.04
N CYS A 261 -14.55 -1.11 -13.27
CA CYS A 261 -13.10 -0.99 -13.35
C CYS A 261 -12.46 -1.39 -12.02
N LEU A 262 -11.30 -2.05 -12.07
CA LEU A 262 -10.54 -2.44 -10.89
C LEU A 262 -9.04 -2.39 -11.15
N LEU A 263 -8.30 -1.86 -10.18
CA LEU A 263 -6.86 -2.04 -10.11
C LEU A 263 -6.56 -3.25 -9.23
N LEU A 264 -5.86 -4.23 -9.80
CA LEU A 264 -5.29 -5.35 -9.06
C LEU A 264 -3.81 -5.09 -8.81
N GLN A 265 -3.32 -5.42 -7.62
CA GLN A 265 -1.90 -5.46 -7.30
C GLN A 265 -1.53 -6.89 -6.88
N LEU A 266 -0.60 -7.52 -7.59
CA LEU A 266 -0.08 -8.86 -7.28
C LEU A 266 1.36 -8.75 -6.80
N ARG A 267 1.61 -9.13 -5.54
CA ARG A 267 2.94 -9.15 -4.92
C ARG A 267 3.25 -10.52 -4.31
N ASP A 268 4.26 -11.22 -4.80
CA ASP A 268 4.67 -12.56 -4.32
C ASP A 268 3.52 -13.59 -4.21
N GLY A 269 2.57 -13.51 -5.14
CA GLY A 269 1.35 -14.33 -5.13
C GLY A 269 0.25 -13.83 -4.18
N TYR A 270 0.40 -12.69 -3.52
CA TYR A 270 -0.65 -12.04 -2.74
C TYR A 270 -1.31 -10.91 -3.52
N LEU A 271 -2.62 -11.02 -3.68
CA LEU A 271 -3.45 -10.08 -4.42
C LEU A 271 -4.04 -9.01 -3.47
N LYS A 272 -4.10 -7.77 -3.93
CA LYS A 272 -4.91 -6.70 -3.35
C LYS A 272 -5.73 -6.02 -4.45
N ILE A 273 -6.78 -5.31 -4.06
CA ILE A 273 -7.57 -4.45 -4.95
C ILE A 273 -7.51 -3.01 -4.43
N PRO A 274 -6.46 -2.23 -4.78
CA PRO A 274 -6.35 -0.84 -4.32
C PRO A 274 -7.55 0.02 -4.74
N TYR A 275 -8.07 -0.18 -5.96
CA TYR A 275 -9.20 0.59 -6.49
C TYR A 275 -10.26 -0.31 -7.11
N PHE A 276 -11.52 0.03 -6.83
CA PHE A 276 -12.69 -0.67 -7.33
C PHE A 276 -13.82 0.32 -7.62
N PHE A 277 -14.27 0.34 -8.88
CA PHE A 277 -15.30 1.24 -9.38
C PHE A 277 -16.44 0.41 -10.01
N PRO A 278 -17.43 -0.05 -9.20
CA PRO A 278 -18.55 -0.84 -9.69
C PRO A 278 -19.73 0.02 -10.13
N ASN A 279 -20.34 -0.32 -11.27
CA ASN A 279 -21.66 0.16 -11.67
C ASN A 279 -22.69 -0.98 -11.53
N GLY A 280 -23.32 -1.08 -10.36
CA GLY A 280 -24.29 -2.13 -10.06
C GLY A 280 -23.71 -3.31 -9.27
N ASP A 281 -24.20 -4.53 -9.53
CA ASP A 281 -23.73 -5.74 -8.87
C ASP A 281 -22.28 -6.11 -9.24
N ALA A 282 -21.64 -6.88 -8.36
CA ALA A 282 -20.25 -7.32 -8.53
C ALA A 282 -20.12 -8.81 -8.88
N ASP A 283 -21.17 -9.51 -9.33
CA ASP A 283 -21.11 -10.96 -9.58
C ASP A 283 -20.08 -11.29 -10.68
N GLU A 284 -20.07 -10.51 -11.76
CA GLU A 284 -19.07 -10.64 -12.83
C GLU A 284 -17.66 -10.37 -12.33
N VAL A 285 -17.50 -9.43 -11.40
CA VAL A 285 -16.22 -9.16 -10.74
C VAL A 285 -15.76 -10.38 -9.95
N VAL A 286 -16.64 -11.01 -9.16
CA VAL A 286 -16.30 -12.21 -8.39
C VAL A 286 -15.93 -13.38 -9.29
N ARG A 287 -16.67 -13.59 -10.40
CA ARG A 287 -16.34 -14.64 -11.39
C ARG A 287 -15.00 -14.36 -12.07
N PHE A 288 -14.72 -13.12 -12.44
CA PHE A 288 -13.43 -12.72 -12.98
C PHE A 288 -12.30 -12.93 -11.96
N LEU A 289 -12.48 -12.50 -10.71
CA LEU A 289 -11.49 -12.66 -9.65
C LEU A 289 -11.18 -14.13 -9.39
N ASN A 290 -12.18 -15.01 -9.37
CA ASN A 290 -11.95 -16.45 -9.23
C ASN A 290 -11.08 -17.00 -10.38
N TYR A 291 -11.40 -16.64 -11.63
CA TYR A 291 -10.58 -17.00 -12.78
C TYR A 291 -9.15 -16.43 -12.67
N PHE A 292 -9.00 -15.17 -12.29
CA PHE A 292 -7.72 -14.50 -12.13
C PHE A 292 -6.87 -15.17 -11.05
N ILE A 293 -7.45 -15.45 -9.88
CA ILE A 293 -6.82 -16.10 -8.73
C ILE A 293 -6.27 -17.48 -9.11
N VAL A 294 -7.06 -18.27 -9.83
CA VAL A 294 -6.63 -19.60 -10.30
C VAL A 294 -5.51 -19.48 -11.33
N THR A 295 -5.69 -18.62 -12.34
CA THR A 295 -4.75 -18.46 -13.45
C THR A 295 -3.38 -17.96 -12.98
N HIS A 296 -3.36 -17.01 -12.03
CA HIS A 296 -2.14 -16.43 -11.48
C HIS A 296 -1.63 -17.17 -10.24
N LYS A 297 -2.25 -18.29 -9.86
CA LYS A 297 -1.90 -19.10 -8.67
C LYS A 297 -1.80 -18.23 -7.41
N VAL A 298 -2.72 -17.30 -7.24
CA VAL A 298 -2.78 -16.39 -6.08
C VAL A 298 -2.86 -17.23 -4.81
N LYS A 299 -2.00 -16.91 -3.84
CA LYS A 299 -1.91 -17.56 -2.53
C LYS A 299 -2.91 -16.99 -1.55
N GLY A 300 -3.07 -15.66 -1.56
CA GLY A 300 -4.05 -14.98 -0.73
C GLY A 300 -4.47 -13.64 -1.33
N PHE A 301 -5.64 -13.17 -0.92
CA PHE A 301 -6.26 -11.95 -1.40
C PHE A 301 -6.71 -11.10 -0.20
N THR A 302 -6.37 -9.82 -0.18
CA THR A 302 -6.84 -8.86 0.83
C THR A 302 -7.68 -7.78 0.17
N SER A 303 -8.86 -7.51 0.73
CA SER A 303 -9.74 -6.44 0.29
C SER A 303 -10.43 -5.79 1.47
N TYR A 304 -10.47 -4.46 1.48
CA TYR A 304 -11.29 -3.63 2.36
C TYR A 304 -12.48 -3.00 1.61
N GLN A 305 -12.74 -3.47 0.38
CA GLN A 305 -13.93 -3.12 -0.39
C GLN A 305 -15.13 -3.91 0.16
N THR A 306 -15.85 -3.31 1.10
CA THR A 306 -16.92 -3.98 1.87
C THR A 306 -18.04 -4.53 0.98
N VAL A 307 -18.42 -3.80 -0.06
CA VAL A 307 -19.41 -4.25 -1.06
C VAL A 307 -18.93 -5.51 -1.76
N LEU A 308 -17.69 -5.52 -2.25
CA LEU A 308 -17.10 -6.69 -2.91
C LEU A 308 -16.96 -7.88 -1.96
N ASN A 309 -16.51 -7.65 -0.71
CA ASN A 309 -16.36 -8.71 0.28
C ASN A 309 -17.71 -9.39 0.58
N LYS A 310 -18.79 -8.61 0.67
CA LYS A 310 -20.15 -9.14 0.86
C LYS A 310 -20.57 -10.02 -0.32
N GLU A 311 -20.35 -9.57 -1.54
CA GLU A 311 -20.65 -10.35 -2.76
C GLU A 311 -19.83 -11.65 -2.82
N ILE A 312 -18.55 -11.60 -2.44
CA ILE A 312 -17.69 -12.80 -2.36
C ILE A 312 -18.25 -13.82 -1.37
N GLN A 313 -18.69 -13.38 -0.18
CA GLN A 313 -19.22 -14.28 0.84
C GLN A 313 -20.57 -14.90 0.46
N GLN A 314 -21.37 -14.20 -0.35
CA GLN A 314 -22.64 -14.69 -0.85
C GLN A 314 -22.47 -15.59 -2.09
N SER A 315 -21.39 -15.38 -2.85
CA SER A 315 -21.05 -16.16 -4.02
C SER A 315 -20.48 -17.53 -3.65
N LYS A 316 -20.90 -18.56 -4.37
CA LYS A 316 -20.21 -19.87 -4.35
C LYS A 316 -19.04 -19.92 -5.35
N GLY A 317 -18.87 -18.86 -6.14
CA GLY A 317 -17.89 -18.81 -7.24
C GLY A 317 -16.45 -18.74 -6.74
N LEU A 318 -16.19 -18.16 -5.57
CA LEU A 318 -14.85 -17.99 -5.02
C LEU A 318 -14.73 -18.79 -3.72
N SER A 319 -13.87 -19.82 -3.72
CA SER A 319 -13.82 -20.81 -2.64
C SER A 319 -12.45 -20.85 -1.98
N PRO A 320 -12.18 -19.97 -0.99
CA PRO A 320 -10.94 -19.97 -0.23
C PRO A 320 -10.82 -21.24 0.64
N ILE A 321 -9.58 -21.64 0.94
CA ILE A 321 -9.29 -22.68 1.94
C ILE A 321 -9.42 -22.16 3.37
N TYR A 322 -9.27 -20.85 3.55
CA TYR A 322 -9.39 -20.16 4.83
C TYR A 322 -9.67 -18.67 4.59
N GLU A 323 -10.48 -18.07 5.46
CA GLU A 323 -10.70 -16.63 5.49
C GLU A 323 -10.64 -16.08 6.92
N ARG A 324 -10.34 -14.79 7.06
CA ARG A 324 -10.39 -14.09 8.34
C ARG A 324 -10.72 -12.61 8.15
N ASP A 325 -11.28 -12.03 9.21
CA ASP A 325 -11.47 -10.59 9.33
C ASP A 325 -10.12 -9.88 9.50
N PHE A 326 -10.06 -8.65 9.00
CA PHE A 326 -8.88 -7.81 9.08
C PHE A 326 -9.30 -6.34 9.10
N THR A 327 -8.68 -5.54 9.96
CA THR A 327 -8.98 -4.11 10.06
C THR A 327 -7.74 -3.30 9.73
N ARG A 328 -7.88 -2.24 8.94
CA ARG A 328 -6.84 -1.23 8.75
C ARG A 328 -7.13 -0.04 9.65
N ALA A 329 -6.19 0.25 10.53
CA ALA A 329 -6.24 1.44 11.36
C ALA A 329 -5.69 2.66 10.61
N TYR A 330 -6.29 3.81 10.86
CA TYR A 330 -5.74 5.11 10.49
C TYR A 330 -5.60 5.97 11.73
N LEU A 331 -4.47 6.67 11.82
CA LEU A 331 -4.20 7.64 12.85
C LEU A 331 -4.10 9.02 12.22
N PHE A 332 -4.91 9.95 12.68
CA PHE A 332 -4.83 11.34 12.23
C PHE A 332 -4.35 12.21 13.38
N HIS A 333 -3.45 13.14 13.08
CA HIS A 333 -3.00 14.11 14.07
C HIS A 333 -4.15 15.07 14.41
N LYS A 334 -4.28 15.45 15.68
CA LYS A 334 -5.38 16.31 16.19
C LYS A 334 -5.52 17.63 15.44
N ASN A 335 -4.42 18.22 14.96
CA ASN A 335 -4.47 19.44 14.14
C ASN A 335 -5.09 19.20 12.77
N LEU A 336 -4.85 18.05 12.13
CA LEU A 336 -5.53 17.69 10.89
C LEU A 336 -7.04 17.59 11.15
N LEU A 337 -7.44 16.87 12.19
CA LEU A 337 -8.85 16.64 12.53
C LEU A 337 -9.63 17.93 12.78
N LYS A 338 -9.00 18.93 13.42
CA LYS A 338 -9.61 20.26 13.65
C LYS A 338 -9.96 21.01 12.37
N LEU A 339 -9.34 20.66 11.24
CA LEU A 339 -9.62 21.27 9.94
C LEU A 339 -10.74 20.55 9.19
N LEU A 340 -11.16 19.38 9.65
CA LEU A 340 -12.17 18.56 9.00
C LEU A 340 -13.56 18.86 9.60
N PRO A 341 -14.63 18.83 8.81
CA PRO A 341 -16.00 18.88 9.31
C PRO A 341 -16.32 17.72 10.28
N ASP A 342 -17.24 17.92 11.22
CA ASP A 342 -17.60 16.92 12.23
C ASP A 342 -18.09 15.58 11.64
N ASN A 343 -18.78 15.63 10.49
CA ASN A 343 -19.28 14.44 9.78
C ASN A 343 -18.40 14.03 8.60
N PHE A 344 -17.13 14.45 8.61
CA PHE A 344 -16.20 14.09 7.54
C PHE A 344 -15.96 12.59 7.53
N ASN A 345 -16.14 11.98 6.36
CA ASN A 345 -15.69 10.63 6.08
C ASN A 345 -14.77 10.71 4.86
N PRO A 346 -13.53 10.19 4.95
CA PRO A 346 -12.63 10.24 3.84
C PRO A 346 -13.10 9.42 2.63
N ASN A 347 -14.00 8.45 2.82
CA ASN A 347 -14.43 7.50 1.80
C ASN A 347 -13.23 6.89 1.04
N TYR A 348 -12.14 6.63 1.78
CA TYR A 348 -10.91 6.11 1.19
C TYR A 348 -11.17 4.79 0.47
N GLN A 349 -10.65 4.68 -0.74
CA GLN A 349 -10.41 3.38 -1.37
C GLN A 349 -9.21 2.68 -0.74
N ASP A 350 -8.99 1.42 -1.08
CA ASP A 350 -7.95 0.60 -0.44
C ASP A 350 -6.53 1.08 -0.77
N GLY A 351 -6.36 1.79 -1.89
CA GLY A 351 -5.10 2.40 -2.32
C GLY A 351 -4.90 3.84 -1.85
N ASP A 352 -5.86 4.46 -1.18
CA ASP A 352 -5.67 5.85 -0.78
C ASP A 352 -4.62 5.95 0.35
N GLY A 353 -3.69 6.88 0.17
CA GLY A 353 -2.48 6.99 0.96
C GLY A 353 -1.27 6.23 0.42
N ASP A 354 -0.35 5.89 1.31
CA ASP A 354 0.94 5.27 1.02
C ASP A 354 0.85 3.76 0.75
N CYS A 355 -0.23 3.12 1.19
CA CYS A 355 -0.44 1.69 1.11
C CYS A 355 -0.58 1.13 -0.33
N MET A 356 -0.96 1.94 -1.31
CA MET A 356 -1.08 1.52 -2.73
C MET A 356 0.24 1.05 -3.33
N MET A 357 1.36 1.61 -2.88
CA MET A 357 2.67 1.38 -3.49
C MET A 357 3.44 0.26 -2.78
N THR A 358 2.82 -0.42 -1.80
CA THR A 358 3.42 -1.45 -0.93
C THR A 358 2.90 -2.85 -1.17
#